data_AF-A0A5C6U675-F1
#
_entry.id   AF-A0A5C6U675-F1
#
_cell.length_a   1.000
_cell.length_b   1.000
_cell.length_c   1.000
_cell.angle_alpha   90.00
_cell.angle_beta   90.00
_cell.angle_gamma   90.00
#
_symmetry.space_group_name_H-M   'P 1'
#
loop_
_entity.id
_entity.type
_entity.pdbx_description
1 polymer ?
#
loop_
_entity_poly.entity_id
_entity_poly.type
_entity_poly.pdbx_seq_one_letter_code
_entity_poly.pdbx_strand_id
1 'polypeptide(L)'
;MNPWIGWALAALFVAIAWVQYGWQGLLLAFSVVVFWLLLQLSRTLRVMRAAGQRPVGTVDSAVMLNAKLKPGMTLLQVIALTGSLGRKLGDGEDDWAWADEGGSRVTLHFTNGKLARFELERPAP
;
A
#
# COMPACT_ATOMS: atom_id res chain seq x y z
N MET A 1 10.88 11.67 6.32
CA MET A 1 11.64 12.78 5.70
C MET A 1 10.62 13.79 5.19
N ASN A 2 10.56 14.97 5.80
CA ASN A 2 9.46 15.92 5.60
C ASN A 2 9.57 16.55 4.19
N PRO A 3 8.60 16.33 3.28
CA PRO A 3 8.69 16.75 1.88
C PRO A 3 8.88 18.27 1.70
N TRP A 4 8.43 19.07 2.68
CA TRP A 4 8.61 20.52 2.71
C TRP A 4 10.08 20.98 2.71
N ILE A 5 10.98 20.22 3.32
CA ILE A 5 12.42 20.54 3.35
C ILE A 5 13.00 20.40 1.93
N GLY A 6 12.51 19.45 1.14
CA GLY A 6 12.92 19.26 -0.25
C GLY A 6 12.50 20.42 -1.16
N TRP A 7 11.27 20.93 -0.97
CA TRP A 7 10.78 22.09 -1.71
C TRP A 7 11.53 23.38 -1.36
N ALA A 8 11.83 23.60 -0.08
CA ALA A 8 12.61 24.75 0.37
C ALA A 8 14.05 24.74 -0.17
N LEU A 9 14.70 23.57 -0.17
CA LEU A 9 16.06 23.43 -0.69
C LEU A 9 16.12 23.63 -2.21
N ALA A 10 15.12 23.12 -2.94
CA ALA A 10 15.01 23.32 -4.39
C ALA A 10 14.81 24.79 -4.75
N ALA A 11 13.95 25.52 -4.02
CA ALA A 11 13.72 26.94 -4.23
C ALA A 11 14.99 27.79 -3.97
N LEU A 12 15.73 27.46 -2.92
CA LEU A 12 16.99 28.13 -2.58
C LEU A 12 18.06 27.91 -3.67
N PHE A 13 18.14 26.69 -4.21
CA PHE A 13 19.09 26.36 -5.28
C PHE A 13 18.77 27.09 -6.59
N VAL A 14 17.48 27.19 -6.95
CA VAL A 14 17.02 27.95 -8.12
C VAL A 14 17.31 29.45 -7.95
N ALA A 15 17.08 30.01 -6.76
CA ALA A 15 17.36 31.42 -6.48
C ALA A 15 18.87 31.75 -6.57
N ILE A 16 19.73 30.88 -6.03
CA ILE A 16 21.20 31.05 -6.10
C ILE A 16 21.70 30.88 -7.55
N ALA A 17 21.15 29.93 -8.31
CA ALA A 17 21.49 29.71 -9.71
C ALA A 17 21.07 30.88 -10.62
N TRP A 18 19.94 31.52 -10.34
CA TRP A 18 19.43 32.68 -11.09
C TRP A 18 20.32 33.92 -10.92
N VAL A 19 20.87 34.14 -9.72
CA VAL A 19 21.69 35.31 -9.42
C VAL A 19 23.10 35.21 -10.02
N GLN A 20 23.66 34.01 -10.17
CA GLN A 20 25.09 33.85 -10.49
C GLN A 20 25.42 33.42 -11.94
N TYR A 21 24.52 32.76 -12.70
CA TYR A 21 24.94 32.01 -13.91
C TYR A 21 24.16 32.27 -15.21
N GLY A 22 23.20 33.19 -15.25
CA GLY A 22 22.47 33.52 -16.49
C GLY A 22 21.86 32.27 -17.17
N TRP A 23 22.10 32.10 -18.48
CA TRP A 23 21.54 31.00 -19.29
C TRP A 23 22.01 29.59 -18.88
N GLN A 24 23.20 29.48 -18.26
CA GLN A 24 23.76 28.21 -17.80
C GLN A 24 23.10 27.70 -16.50
N GLY A 25 22.59 28.61 -15.67
CA GLY A 25 21.84 28.28 -14.46
C GLY A 25 20.50 27.61 -14.77
N LEU A 26 19.87 27.97 -15.89
CA LEU A 26 18.61 27.38 -16.34
C LEU A 26 18.79 25.91 -16.74
N LEU A 27 19.89 25.59 -17.43
CA LEU A 27 20.23 24.20 -17.80
C LEU A 27 20.53 23.33 -16.57
N LEU A 28 21.22 23.90 -15.57
CA LEU A 28 21.48 23.22 -14.30
C LEU A 28 20.20 23.03 -13.46
N ALA A 29 19.35 24.05 -13.36
CA ALA A 29 18.06 23.93 -12.68
C ALA A 29 17.16 22.88 -13.36
N PHE A 30 17.12 22.89 -14.70
CA PHE A 30 16.38 21.91 -15.48
C PHE A 30 16.89 20.48 -15.23
N SER A 31 18.21 20.26 -15.22
CA SER A 31 18.78 18.92 -14.98
C SER A 31 18.50 18.44 -13.55
N VAL A 32 18.60 19.32 -12.55
CA VAL A 32 18.26 18.98 -11.15
C VAL A 32 16.77 18.68 -11.00
N VAL A 33 15.89 19.46 -11.63
CA VAL A 33 14.44 19.22 -11.61
C VAL A 33 14.09 17.89 -12.28
N VAL A 34 14.63 17.62 -13.48
CA VAL A 34 14.40 16.36 -14.19
C VAL A 34 14.94 15.17 -13.39
N PHE A 35 16.15 15.29 -12.84
CA PHE A 35 16.75 14.25 -11.99
C PHE A 35 15.90 13.99 -10.74
N TRP A 36 15.42 15.06 -10.10
CA TRP A 36 14.53 14.97 -8.95
C TRP A 36 13.19 14.31 -9.31
N LEU A 37 12.61 14.66 -10.46
CA LEU A 37 11.38 14.08 -10.98
C LEU A 37 11.54 12.57 -11.25
N LEU A 38 12.68 12.15 -11.80
CA LEU A 38 13.01 10.74 -12.02
C LEU A 38 13.14 9.96 -10.72
N LEU A 39 13.78 10.53 -9.70
CA LEU A 39 13.85 9.92 -8.37
C LEU A 39 12.47 9.79 -7.74
N GLN A 40 11.64 10.83 -7.84
CA GLN A 40 10.27 10.81 -7.37
C GLN A 40 9.44 9.74 -8.11
N LEU A 41 9.57 9.65 -9.43
CA LEU A 41 8.85 8.68 -10.26
C LEU A 41 9.29 7.24 -9.94
N SER A 42 10.59 6.99 -9.76
CA SER A 42 11.11 5.65 -9.39
C SER A 42 10.63 5.20 -8.01
N ARG A 43 10.49 6.12 -7.04
CA ARG A 43 9.91 5.83 -5.73
C ARG A 43 8.42 5.49 -5.86
N THR A 44 7.66 6.25 -6.64
CA THR A 44 6.23 5.98 -6.89
C THR A 44 6.01 4.64 -7.61
N LEU A 45 6.81 4.34 -8.64
CA LEU A 45 6.74 3.09 -9.38
C LEU A 45 7.12 1.87 -8.53
N ARG A 46 8.02 2.02 -7.55
CA ARG A 46 8.36 0.96 -6.60
C ARG A 46 7.19 0.62 -5.68
N VAL A 47 6.46 1.63 -5.22
CA VAL A 47 5.24 1.45 -4.40
C VAL A 47 4.11 0.84 -5.22
N MET A 48 3.92 1.31 -6.47
CA MET A 48 2.91 0.73 -7.38
C MET A 48 3.24 -0.72 -7.77
N ARG A 49 4.51 -1.06 -8.01
CA ARG A 49 4.94 -2.45 -8.25
C ARG A 49 4.71 -3.34 -7.03
N ALA A 50 4.97 -2.85 -5.82
CA ALA A 50 4.67 -3.58 -4.59
C ALA A 50 3.16 -3.82 -4.42
N ALA A 51 2.31 -2.85 -4.81
CA ALA A 51 0.86 -2.99 -4.76
C ALA A 51 0.31 -3.94 -5.85
N GLY A 52 0.86 -3.90 -7.07
CA GLY A 52 0.43 -4.74 -8.20
C GLY A 52 0.93 -6.19 -8.14
N GLN A 53 1.86 -6.50 -7.24
CA GLN A 53 2.30 -7.87 -6.97
C GLN A 53 1.46 -8.57 -5.90
N ARG A 54 0.50 -7.91 -5.24
CA ARG A 54 -0.28 -8.51 -4.14
C ARG A 54 -1.16 -9.66 -4.68
N PRO A 55 -0.85 -10.93 -4.35
CA PRO A 55 -1.61 -12.07 -4.83
C PRO A 55 -3.01 -12.11 -4.19
N VAL A 56 -3.98 -12.68 -4.91
CA VAL A 56 -5.35 -12.85 -4.41
C VAL A 56 -5.34 -13.56 -3.05
N GLY A 57 -6.04 -12.98 -2.07
CA GLY A 57 -6.10 -13.46 -0.69
C GLY A 57 -4.88 -13.11 0.17
N THR A 58 -4.12 -12.05 -0.13
CA THR A 58 -3.06 -11.55 0.77
C THR A 58 -3.42 -10.27 1.50
N VAL A 59 -2.92 -10.13 2.72
CA VAL A 59 -3.05 -8.93 3.56
C VAL A 59 -1.70 -8.62 4.23
N ASP A 60 -1.43 -7.35 4.52
CA ASP A 60 -0.16 -6.92 5.12
C ASP A 60 0.07 -7.54 6.52
N SER A 61 -0.99 -7.82 7.28
CA SER A 61 -0.92 -8.56 8.54
C SER A 61 -2.27 -9.21 8.85
N ALA A 62 -2.27 -10.53 8.98
CA ALA A 62 -3.45 -11.32 9.33
C ALA A 62 -3.93 -10.97 10.75
N VAL A 63 -2.99 -10.70 11.67
CA VAL A 63 -3.29 -10.31 13.05
C VAL A 63 -3.99 -8.95 13.12
N MET A 64 -3.50 -7.97 12.35
CA MET A 64 -4.12 -6.65 12.29
C MET A 64 -5.51 -6.69 11.65
N LEU A 65 -5.69 -7.53 10.63
CA LEU A 65 -7.00 -7.77 10.04
C LEU A 65 -7.95 -8.38 11.09
N ASN A 66 -7.53 -9.44 11.77
CA ASN A 66 -8.29 -10.09 12.86
C ASN A 66 -8.72 -9.08 13.94
N ALA A 67 -7.85 -8.14 14.32
CA ALA A 67 -8.17 -7.12 15.31
C ALA A 67 -9.21 -6.08 14.83
N LYS A 68 -9.33 -5.85 13.52
CA LYS A 68 -10.27 -4.88 12.93
C LYS A 68 -11.62 -5.50 12.58
N LEU A 69 -11.70 -6.83 12.47
CA LEU A 69 -12.90 -7.55 12.09
C LEU A 69 -13.94 -7.52 13.22
N LYS A 70 -15.21 -7.39 12.84
CA LYS A 70 -16.35 -7.42 13.75
C LYS A 70 -17.48 -8.25 13.15
N PRO A 71 -18.19 -9.05 13.96
CA PRO A 71 -19.39 -9.74 13.48
C PRO A 71 -20.39 -8.76 12.87
N GLY A 72 -21.04 -9.15 11.78
CA GLY A 72 -22.01 -8.34 11.05
C GLY A 72 -21.46 -7.50 9.90
N MET A 73 -20.13 -7.43 9.71
CA MET A 73 -19.52 -6.78 8.55
C MET A 73 -19.89 -7.47 7.23
N THR A 74 -20.03 -6.70 6.15
CA THR A 74 -20.24 -7.29 4.82
C THR A 74 -18.91 -7.64 4.16
N LEU A 75 -18.93 -8.55 3.17
CA LEU A 75 -17.73 -8.91 2.41
C LEU A 75 -17.08 -7.67 1.77
N LEU A 76 -17.88 -6.73 1.29
CA LEU A 76 -17.38 -5.47 0.70
C LEU A 76 -16.63 -4.61 1.72
N GLN A 77 -17.09 -4.53 2.98
CA GLN A 77 -16.39 -3.81 4.04
C GLN A 77 -15.04 -4.45 4.36
N VAL A 78 -14.97 -5.79 4.35
CA VAL A 78 -13.73 -6.54 4.56
C VAL A 78 -12.75 -6.34 3.40
N ILE A 79 -13.23 -6.35 2.15
CA ILE A 79 -12.40 -6.04 0.97
C ILE A 79 -11.87 -4.61 1.05
N ALA A 80 -12.68 -3.64 1.49
CA ALA A 80 -12.24 -2.26 1.67
C ALA A 80 -11.15 -2.12 2.77
N LEU A 81 -11.21 -2.95 3.81
CA LEU A 81 -10.22 -3.00 4.89
C LEU A 81 -8.90 -3.66 4.47
N THR A 82 -8.96 -4.68 3.62
CA THR A 82 -7.79 -5.49 3.20
C THR A 82 -7.12 -4.96 1.93
N GLY A 83 -7.88 -4.26 1.08
CA GLY A 83 -7.41 -3.83 -0.24
C GLY A 83 -7.17 -4.99 -1.21
N SER A 84 -7.66 -6.19 -0.90
CA SER A 84 -7.50 -7.38 -1.72
C SER A 84 -8.77 -8.23 -1.74
N LEU A 85 -9.00 -8.91 -2.85
CA LEU A 85 -10.03 -9.93 -2.94
C LEU A 85 -9.61 -11.12 -2.08
N GLY A 86 -10.53 -11.61 -1.25
CA GLY A 86 -10.31 -12.82 -0.46
C GLY A 86 -10.17 -14.04 -1.35
N ARG A 87 -9.52 -15.09 -0.84
CA ARG A 87 -9.51 -16.40 -1.47
C ARG A 87 -10.72 -17.19 -1.00
N LYS A 88 -11.61 -17.59 -1.91
CA LYS A 88 -12.74 -18.47 -1.58
C LYS A 88 -12.23 -19.84 -1.15
N LEU A 89 -12.76 -20.38 -0.06
CA LEU A 89 -12.46 -21.72 0.44
C LEU A 89 -13.61 -22.67 0.13
N GLY A 90 -13.37 -23.63 -0.77
CA GLY A 90 -14.35 -24.66 -1.15
C GLY A 90 -15.51 -24.18 -2.03
N ASP A 91 -16.45 -25.10 -2.29
CA ASP A 91 -17.66 -24.88 -3.10
C ASP A 91 -18.90 -24.47 -2.28
N GLY A 92 -18.81 -24.53 -0.94
CA GLY A 92 -19.90 -24.21 0.00
C GLY A 92 -20.16 -22.71 0.23
N GLU A 93 -20.98 -22.42 1.25
CA GLU A 93 -21.38 -21.05 1.65
C GLU A 93 -20.17 -20.18 2.02
N ASP A 94 -20.07 -19.04 1.33
CA ASP A 94 -19.28 -17.81 1.57
C ASP A 94 -18.12 -17.83 2.58
N ASP A 95 -17.25 -18.84 2.52
CA ASP A 95 -16.01 -18.88 3.29
C ASP A 95 -14.86 -18.25 2.50
N TRP A 96 -14.19 -17.28 3.12
CA TRP A 96 -13.13 -16.49 2.51
C TRP A 96 -11.89 -16.42 3.40
N ALA A 97 -10.71 -16.49 2.80
CA ALA A 97 -9.45 -16.42 3.53
C ALA A 97 -8.50 -15.35 3.01
N TRP A 98 -7.77 -14.75 3.96
CA TRP A 98 -6.64 -13.88 3.72
C TRP A 98 -5.43 -14.39 4.49
N ALA A 99 -4.26 -14.37 3.88
CA ALA A 99 -3.00 -14.75 4.50
C ALA A 99 -2.01 -13.59 4.48
N ASP A 100 -1.16 -13.50 5.49
CA ASP A 100 0.02 -12.63 5.45
C ASP A 100 1.28 -13.39 5.00
N GLU A 101 2.33 -12.63 4.72
CA GLU A 101 3.64 -13.17 4.33
C GLU A 101 4.32 -13.96 5.46
N GLY A 102 3.91 -13.70 6.72
CA GLY A 102 4.36 -14.42 7.91
C GLY A 102 3.72 -15.79 8.09
N GLY A 103 2.89 -16.25 7.15
CA GLY A 103 2.23 -17.54 7.18
C GLY A 103 0.98 -17.60 8.07
N SER A 104 0.57 -16.47 8.68
CA SER A 104 -0.68 -16.40 9.43
C SER A 104 -1.85 -16.19 8.47
N ARG A 105 -3.00 -16.80 8.78
CA ARG A 105 -4.19 -16.80 7.94
C ARG A 105 -5.42 -16.46 8.76
N VAL A 106 -6.27 -15.59 8.22
CA VAL A 106 -7.62 -15.36 8.75
C VAL A 106 -8.63 -15.99 7.82
N THR A 107 -9.45 -16.87 8.39
CA THR A 107 -10.61 -17.46 7.71
C THR A 107 -11.87 -16.75 8.21
N LEU A 108 -12.71 -16.32 7.28
CA LEU A 108 -13.93 -15.57 7.50
C LEU A 108 -15.11 -16.37 6.97
N HIS A 109 -16.11 -16.60 7.81
CA HIS A 109 -17.33 -17.30 7.40
C HIS A 109 -18.50 -16.32 7.37
N PHE A 110 -19.15 -16.23 6.23
CA PHE A 110 -20.30 -15.36 6.06
C PHE A 110 -21.60 -16.18 6.04
N THR A 111 -22.64 -15.62 6.64
CA THR A 111 -24.00 -16.18 6.61
C THR A 111 -24.95 -15.06 6.21
N ASN A 112 -25.77 -15.28 5.19
CA ASN A 112 -26.65 -14.24 4.62
C ASN A 112 -25.88 -12.94 4.24
N GLY A 113 -24.67 -13.07 3.70
CA GLY A 113 -23.83 -11.94 3.26
C GLY A 113 -23.21 -11.09 4.38
N LYS A 114 -23.32 -11.53 5.65
CA LYS A 114 -22.71 -10.87 6.81
C LYS A 114 -21.73 -11.80 7.51
N LEU A 115 -20.67 -11.21 8.06
CA LEU A 115 -19.63 -11.93 8.76
C LEU A 115 -20.20 -12.54 10.05
N ALA A 116 -20.27 -13.87 10.10
CA ALA A 116 -20.80 -14.60 11.26
C ALA A 116 -19.69 -14.94 12.24
N ARG A 117 -18.59 -15.53 11.76
CA ARG A 117 -17.42 -15.87 12.57
C ARG A 117 -16.13 -15.68 11.78
N PHE A 118 -15.05 -15.49 12.51
CA PHE A 118 -13.71 -15.41 11.94
C PHE A 118 -12.70 -16.08 12.86
N GLU A 119 -11.69 -16.69 12.26
CA GLU A 119 -10.68 -17.46 12.98
C GLU A 119 -9.29 -17.11 12.43
N LEU A 120 -8.35 -16.90 13.35
CA LEU A 120 -6.95 -16.62 13.03
C LEU A 120 -6.12 -17.88 13.26
N GLU A 121 -5.65 -18.47 12.18
CA GLU A 121 -4.65 -19.53 12.18
C GLU A 121 -3.26 -18.90 12.17
N ARG A 122 -2.43 -19.25 13.14
CA ARG A 122 -1.02 -18.88 13.19
C ARG A 122 -0.16 -20.11 12.87
N PRO A 123 0.95 -19.96 12.14
CA PRO A 123 1.86 -21.08 11.90
C PRO A 123 2.46 -21.55 13.24
N ALA A 124 2.69 -22.85 13.35
CA ALA A 124 3.36 -23.44 14.51
C ALA A 124 4.81 -22.88 14.64
N PRO A 125 5.31 -22.69 15.88
CA PRO A 125 6.65 -22.17 16.15
C PRO A 125 7.77 -23.10 15.68
#